data_AF-A0A523VWL9-F1
#
_entry.id   AF-A0A523VWL9-F1
#
_cell.length_a   1.000
_cell.length_b   1.000
_cell.length_c   1.000
_cell.angle_alpha   90.00
_cell.angle_beta   90.00
_cell.angle_gamma   90.00
#
_symmetry.space_group_name_H-M   'P 1'
#
loop_
_entity.id
_entity.type
_entity.pdbx_description
1 polymer ?
#
loop_
_entity_poly.entity_id
_entity_poly.type
_entity_poly.pdbx_seq_one_letter_code
_entity_poly.pdbx_strand_id
1 'polypeptide(L)' 'MSEKKPIPEEVALQICEEVRERNKKKKFSLAKVQCWGCMKYSQKKNDIRHRCIFSEENNRGCHLVNRIFDSRY' A
#
# COMPACT_ATOMS: atom_id res chain seq x y z
N MET A 1 -5.56 -21.44 -9.27
CA MET A 1 -5.25 -20.02 -8.99
C MET A 1 -3.94 -20.02 -8.22
N SER A 2 -2.87 -19.41 -8.72
CA SER A 2 -1.64 -19.26 -7.93
C SER A 2 -1.95 -18.33 -6.76
N GLU A 3 -2.15 -18.91 -5.58
CA GLU A 3 -2.36 -18.15 -4.35
C GLU A 3 -1.09 -17.34 -4.07
N LYS A 4 -1.19 -16.02 -4.25
CA LYS A 4 -0.09 -15.12 -3.89
C LYS A 4 0.08 -15.17 -2.39
N LYS A 5 1.32 -15.31 -1.92
CA LYS A 5 1.64 -15.36 -0.49
C LYS A 5 1.01 -14.15 0.24
N PRO A 6 0.39 -14.37 1.42
CA PRO A 6 -0.09 -13.27 2.24
C PRO A 6 1.07 -12.38 2.67
N ILE A 7 0.79 -11.08 2.79
CA ILE A 7 1.78 -10.10 3.25
C ILE A 7 1.59 -9.93 4.76
N PRO A 8 2.60 -10.21 5.60
CA PRO A 8 2.51 -9.89 7.02
C PRO A 8 2.19 -8.40 7.22
N GLU A 9 1.33 -8.08 8.18
CA GLU A 9 0.83 -6.72 8.37
C GLU A 9 1.95 -5.69 8.54
N GLU A 10 2.92 -6.00 9.41
CA GLU A 10 4.07 -5.14 9.67
C GLU A 10 4.87 -4.89 8.39
N VAL A 11 5.05 -5.92 7.56
CA VAL A 11 5.74 -5.81 6.27
C VAL A 11 4.93 -4.98 5.27
N ALA A 12 3.61 -5.17 5.21
CA ALA A 12 2.72 -4.37 4.37
C ALA A 12 2.77 -2.88 4.74
N LEU A 13 2.77 -2.58 6.05
CA LEU A 13 2.87 -1.22 6.58
C LEU A 13 4.24 -0.59 6.30
N GLN A 14 5.33 -1.34 6.51
CA GLN A 14 6.69 -0.88 6.19
C GLN A 14 6.83 -0.54 4.70
N ILE A 15 6.42 -1.44 3.82
CA ILE A 15 6.46 -1.20 2.37
C ILE A 15 5.55 -0.02 1.99
N CYS A 16 4.36 0.10 2.59
CA CYS A 16 3.48 1.23 2.36
C CYS A 16 4.16 2.57 2.70
N GLU A 17 4.88 2.64 3.82
CA GLU A 17 5.61 3.84 4.22
C GLU A 17 6.75 4.15 3.24
N GLU A 18 7.55 3.15 2.84
CA GLU A 18 8.59 3.33 1.83
C GLU A 18 8.03 3.87 0.50
N VAL A 19 6.90 3.33 0.04
CA VAL A 19 6.22 3.77 -1.19
C VAL A 19 5.78 5.23 -1.08
N ARG A 20 5.21 5.61 0.06
CA ARG A 20 4.75 6.98 0.31
C ARG A 20 5.91 7.96 0.27
N GLU A 21 7.00 7.66 0.98
CA GLU A 21 8.19 8.52 1.01
C GLU A 21 8.86 8.64 -0.37
N ARG A 22 8.96 7.54 -1.12
CA ARG A 22 9.47 7.58 -2.51
C ARG A 22 8.57 8.41 -3.44
N ASN A 23 7.25 8.30 -3.31
CA ASN A 23 6.31 8.98 -4.21
C ASN A 23 6.05 10.43 -3.82
N LYS A 24 6.27 10.82 -2.55
CA LYS A 24 6.15 12.21 -2.07
C LYS A 24 7.01 13.19 -2.89
N LYS A 25 8.18 12.75 -3.34
CA LYS A 25 9.14 13.53 -4.14
C LYS A 25 8.79 13.65 -5.64
N LYS A 26 7.84 12.85 -6.15
CA LYS A 26 7.47 12.87 -7.58
C LYS A 26 6.55 14.05 -7.88
N LYS A 27 6.71 14.73 -9.03
CA LYS A 27 5.83 15.86 -9.42
C LYS A 27 4.48 15.37 -9.92
N PHE A 28 4.47 14.50 -10.93
CA PHE A 28 3.27 13.89 -11.50
C PHE A 28 3.53 12.40 -11.77
N SER A 29 2.85 11.52 -11.03
CA SER A 29 2.89 10.08 -11.31
C SER A 29 1.61 9.40 -10.81
N LEU A 30 1.17 8.36 -11.52
CA LEU A 30 0.01 7.55 -11.11
C LEU A 30 0.20 6.96 -9.70
N ALA A 31 1.42 6.58 -9.35
CA ALA A 31 1.74 6.07 -8.01
C ALA A 31 1.54 7.13 -6.91
N LYS A 32 1.88 8.39 -7.17
CA LYS A 32 1.62 9.50 -6.25
C LYS A 32 0.11 9.77 -6.13
N VAL A 33 -0.63 9.74 -7.24
CA VAL A 33 -2.10 9.92 -7.23
C VAL A 33 -2.77 8.80 -6.41
N GLN A 34 -2.35 7.54 -6.61
CA GLN A 34 -2.83 6.41 -5.82
C GLN A 34 -2.56 6.59 -4.32
N CYS A 35 -1.34 7.00 -3.94
CA CYS A 35 -1.00 7.25 -2.53
C CYS A 35 -1.83 8.41 -1.95
N TRP A 36 -2.00 9.49 -2.71
CA TRP A 36 -2.82 10.63 -2.28
C TRP A 36 -4.28 10.24 -2.08
N GLY A 37 -4.87 9.50 -3.02
CA GLY A 37 -6.24 8.98 -2.89
C GLY A 37 -6.37 8.10 -1.65
N CYS A 38 -5.43 7.15 -1.48
CA CYS A 38 -5.42 6.29 -0.31
C CYS A 38 -5.42 7.07 1.00
N MET A 39 -4.53 8.06 1.14
CA MET A 39 -4.45 8.88 2.34
C MET A 39 -5.70 9.74 2.54
N LYS A 40 -6.21 10.38 1.48
CA LYS A 40 -7.41 11.23 1.55
C LYS A 40 -8.65 10.46 2.02
N TYR A 41 -8.82 9.22 1.55
CA TYR A 41 -9.99 8.40 1.90
C TYR A 41 -9.81 7.59 3.19
N SER A 42 -8.57 7.28 3.59
CA SER A 42 -8.27 6.61 4.87
C SER A 42 -8.17 7.57 6.07
N GLN A 43 -7.94 8.87 5.84
CA GLN A 43 -7.87 9.91 6.88
C GLN A 43 -9.14 10.06 7.72
N LYS A 44 -10.30 9.60 7.22
CA LYS A 44 -11.59 9.81 7.88
C LYS A 44 -11.73 9.12 9.24
N LYS A 45 -10.80 8.25 9.63
CA LYS A 45 -10.94 7.41 10.84
C LYS A 45 -9.71 7.27 11.74
N ASN A 46 -8.58 7.95 11.47
CA ASN A 46 -7.33 7.78 12.24
C ASN A 46 -6.93 6.30 12.47
N ASP A 47 -7.37 5.39 11.59
CA ASP A 47 -7.23 3.96 11.75
C ASP A 47 -6.47 3.39 10.55
N ILE A 48 -5.42 2.64 10.85
CA ILE A 48 -4.60 1.98 9.84
C ILE A 48 -5.42 0.99 9.01
N ARG A 49 -6.46 0.36 9.58
CA ARG A 49 -7.32 -0.64 8.89
C ARG A 49 -8.12 -0.07 7.73
N HIS A 50 -8.27 1.25 7.66
CA HIS A 50 -8.91 1.91 6.53
C HIS A 50 -7.96 2.25 5.37
N ARG A 51 -6.66 1.91 5.50
CA ARG A 51 -5.70 2.07 4.40
C ARG A 51 -5.90 1.00 3.33
N CYS A 52 -5.51 1.35 2.11
CA CYS A 52 -5.71 0.52 0.92
C CYS A 52 -5.09 -0.88 1.04
N ILE A 53 -3.99 -1.05 1.78
CA ILE A 53 -3.38 -2.37 2.00
C ILE A 53 -4.35 -3.39 2.62
N PHE A 54 -5.32 -2.93 3.42
CA PHE A 54 -6.32 -3.76 4.09
C PHE A 54 -7.66 -3.85 3.34
N SER A 55 -7.74 -3.33 2.11
CA SER A 55 -8.98 -3.40 1.31
C SER A 55 -9.26 -4.79 0.72
N GLU A 56 -8.26 -5.68 0.75
CA GLU A 56 -8.38 -7.08 0.40
C GLU A 56 -7.87 -7.94 1.55
N GLU A 57 -8.28 -9.20 1.56
CA GLU A 57 -7.71 -10.22 2.44
C GLU A 57 -6.19 -10.33 2.23
N ASN A 58 -5.50 -10.92 3.21
CA ASN A 58 -4.06 -11.17 3.13
C ASN A 58 -3.17 -9.91 2.99
N ASN A 59 -3.70 -8.73 3.31
CA ASN A 59 -3.04 -7.42 3.25
C ASN A 59 -2.55 -7.04 1.84
N ARG A 60 -3.27 -7.49 0.80
CA ARG A 60 -2.89 -7.31 -0.61
C ARG A 60 -3.67 -6.23 -1.36
N GLY A 61 -4.41 -5.37 -0.66
CA GLY A 61 -5.28 -4.38 -1.32
C GLY A 61 -4.54 -3.21 -2.01
N CYS A 62 -3.20 -3.14 -1.94
CA CYS A 62 -2.43 -2.10 -2.63
C CYS A 62 -1.48 -2.69 -3.66
N HIS A 63 -1.72 -2.39 -4.94
CA HIS A 63 -0.86 -2.84 -6.05
C HIS A 63 0.62 -2.43 -5.88
N LEU A 64 0.92 -1.24 -5.36
CA LEU A 64 2.31 -0.80 -5.19
C LEU A 64 3.04 -1.63 -4.12
N VAL A 65 2.35 -1.93 -3.01
CA VAL A 65 2.88 -2.78 -1.95
C VAL A 65 3.07 -4.20 -2.45
N ASN A 66 2.07 -4.77 -3.11
CA ASN A 66 2.13 -6.10 -3.71
C ASN A 66 3.33 -6.26 -4.64
N ARG A 67 3.54 -5.28 -5.54
CA ARG A 67 4.67 -5.33 -6.49
C ARG A 67 6.01 -5.33 -5.79
N ILE A 68 6.18 -4.56 -4.72
CA ILE A 68 7.44 -4.51 -3.97
C ILE A 68 7.64 -5.78 -3.15
N PHE A 69 6.58 -6.30 -2.53
CA PHE A 69 6.65 -7.54 -1.78
C PHE A 69 7.02 -8.72 -2.68
N ASP A 70 6.30 -8.89 -3.79
CA ASP A 70 6.54 -9.96 -4.78
C ASP A 70 7.95 -9.88 -5.42
N SER A 71 8.61 -8.72 -5.32
CA SER A 71 9.98 -8.54 -5.83
C SER A 71 11.07 -8.76 -4.76
N ARG A 72 10.72 -8.77 -3.47
CA ARG A 72 11.67 -8.85 -2.35
C ARG A 72 11.62 -10.17 -1.57
N TYR A 73 10.51 -10.92 -1.65
CA TYR A 73 10.17 -12.10 -0.84
C TYR A 73 9.46 -13.19 -1.66
#